data_AF-A0A6P5SCK6-F1
#
_entry.id   AF-A0A6P5SCK6-F1
#
_cell.length_a   1.000
_cell.length_b   1.000
_cell.length_c   1.000
_cell.angle_alpha   90.00
_cell.angle_beta   90.00
_cell.angle_gamma   90.00
#
_symmetry.space_group_name_H-M   'P 1'
#
loop_
_entity.id
_entity.type
_entity.pdbx_description
1 polymer ?
#
loop_
_entity_poly.entity_id
_entity_poly.type
_entity_poly.pdbx_seq_one_letter_code
_entity_poly.pdbx_strand_id
1 'polypeptide(L)'
;MMAIFGSGMHSLGTNAYRFSISWARILPDGMLGSVNPRGIIFYNNLIDHLLSKGIEPFVTLHHNDLPQVLEQRYGGWLSPLLRNSMHRKLPEDKALC
;
A
#
# COMPACT_ATOMS: atom_id res chain seq x y z
N MET A 1 30.77 14.89 23.76
CA MET A 1 30.48 13.52 24.26
C MET A 1 29.02 13.47 24.71
N MET A 2 28.09 13.24 23.80
CA MET A 2 26.74 12.75 24.13
C MET A 2 26.34 11.83 22.99
N ALA A 3 26.81 10.59 23.09
CA ALA A 3 26.31 9.48 22.29
C ALA A 3 24.89 9.19 22.76
N ILE A 4 23.91 9.73 22.05
CA ILE A 4 22.55 9.21 22.11
C ILE A 4 22.60 7.93 21.28
N PHE A 5 22.85 6.80 21.94
CA PHE A 5 22.77 5.49 21.31
C PHE A 5 21.38 5.37 20.66
N GLY A 6 21.35 5.33 19.33
CA GLY A 6 20.13 5.21 18.55
C GLY A 6 19.36 3.97 18.96
N SER A 7 18.19 4.17 19.56
CA SER A 7 17.28 3.09 19.91
C SER A 7 16.54 2.61 18.66
N GLY A 8 16.86 1.41 18.15
CA GLY A 8 16.19 0.76 17.02
C GLY A 8 16.95 0.86 15.70
N MET A 9 16.26 0.70 14.55
CA MET A 9 16.80 0.66 13.17
C MET A 9 17.94 1.64 12.83
N HIS A 10 18.03 2.77 13.54
CA HIS A 10 19.17 3.68 13.51
C HIS A 10 20.52 2.98 13.79
N SER A 11 20.57 1.96 14.64
CA SER A 11 21.78 1.18 14.95
C SER A 11 22.21 0.23 13.82
N LEU A 12 21.29 -0.08 12.89
CA LEU A 12 21.55 -0.96 11.74
C LEU A 12 22.02 -0.19 10.50
N GLY A 13 22.18 1.13 10.59
CA GLY A 13 22.55 1.99 9.46
C GLY A 13 21.44 2.14 8.41
N THR A 14 20.22 1.68 8.70
CA THR A 14 19.07 1.78 7.80
C THR A 14 18.25 3.02 8.16
N ASN A 15 18.21 4.00 7.24
CA ASN A 15 17.43 5.23 7.35
C ASN A 15 15.99 5.08 6.82
N ALA A 16 15.66 3.96 6.18
CA ALA A 16 14.36 3.71 5.60
C ALA A 16 13.69 2.44 6.13
N TYR A 17 12.37 2.48 6.29
CA TYR A 17 11.52 1.33 6.63
C TYR A 17 10.64 0.95 5.44
N ARG A 18 10.90 -0.23 4.86
CA ARG A 18 10.09 -0.76 3.77
C ARG A 18 8.87 -1.53 4.29
N PHE A 19 7.68 -1.15 3.82
CA PHE A 19 6.45 -1.90 4.06
C PHE A 19 5.55 -1.92 2.82
N SER A 20 4.57 -2.82 2.82
CA SER A 20 3.52 -2.86 1.80
C SER A 20 2.18 -2.39 2.32
N ILE A 21 1.42 -1.72 1.45
CA ILE A 21 0.00 -1.43 1.70
C ILE A 21 -0.79 -2.63 1.23
N SER A 22 -1.61 -3.18 2.11
CA SER A 22 -2.44 -4.33 1.78
C SER A 22 -3.64 -3.88 0.97
N TRP A 23 -3.78 -4.42 -0.25
CA TRP A 23 -4.89 -4.07 -1.14
C TRP A 23 -6.23 -4.38 -0.48
N ALA A 24 -6.40 -5.61 0.01
CA ALA A 24 -7.65 -6.04 0.65
C ALA A 24 -7.99 -5.22 1.91
N ARG A 25 -6.99 -4.60 2.56
CA ARG A 25 -7.21 -3.73 3.72
C ARG A 25 -7.78 -2.37 3.32
N ILE A 26 -7.34 -1.80 2.20
CA ILE A 26 -7.82 -0.50 1.70
C ILE A 26 -9.11 -0.64 0.89
N LEU A 27 -9.17 -1.64 0.01
CA LEU A 27 -10.30 -1.95 -0.85
C LEU A 27 -10.74 -3.41 -0.62
N PRO A 28 -11.64 -3.68 0.35
CA PRO A 28 -12.09 -5.04 0.66
C PRO A 28 -12.75 -5.75 -0.53
N ASP A 29 -13.47 -5.00 -1.38
CA ASP A 29 -14.08 -5.50 -2.62
C ASP A 29 -13.11 -5.56 -3.81
N GLY A 30 -11.85 -5.14 -3.61
CA GLY A 30 -10.79 -5.08 -4.62
C GLY A 30 -10.92 -3.94 -5.64
N MET A 31 -12.06 -3.25 -5.70
CA MET A 31 -12.33 -2.19 -6.68
C MET A 31 -12.63 -0.84 -6.01
N LEU A 32 -12.42 0.25 -6.77
CA LEU A 32 -12.84 1.60 -6.40
C LEU A 32 -14.38 1.65 -6.28
N GLY A 33 -14.87 1.65 -5.04
CA GLY A 33 -16.28 1.66 -4.68
C GLY A 33 -16.50 1.47 -3.18
N SER A 34 -15.68 0.63 -2.54
CA SER A 34 -15.74 0.37 -1.10
C SER A 34 -14.36 0.59 -0.48
N VAL A 35 -14.11 1.80 0.00
CA VAL A 35 -12.87 2.14 0.71
C VAL A 35 -13.04 1.89 2.19
N ASN A 36 -12.08 1.23 2.82
CA ASN A 36 -12.06 1.01 4.27
C ASN A 36 -11.30 2.15 4.99
N PRO A 37 -12.01 3.11 5.63
CA PRO A 37 -11.36 4.24 6.30
C PRO A 37 -10.45 3.82 7.45
N ARG A 38 -10.73 2.70 8.14
CA ARG A 38 -9.86 2.19 9.20
C ARG A 38 -8.52 1.72 8.65
N GLY A 39 -8.51 1.16 7.45
CA GLY A 39 -7.30 0.79 6.73
C GLY A 39 -6.43 2.01 6.43
N ILE A 40 -7.06 3.10 5.98
CA ILE A 40 -6.37 4.38 5.73
C ILE A 40 -5.76 4.93 7.01
N ILE A 41 -6.56 5.02 8.09
CA ILE A 41 -6.10 5.51 9.39
C ILE A 41 -4.90 4.69 9.91
N PHE A 42 -4.95 3.37 9.75
CA PHE A 42 -3.84 2.50 10.15
C PHE A 42 -2.53 2.88 9.44
N TYR A 43 -2.55 3.06 8.11
CA TYR A 43 -1.33 3.39 7.37
C TYR A 43 -0.87 4.83 7.60
N ASN A 44 -1.81 5.78 7.78
CA ASN A 44 -1.47 7.14 8.18
C ASN A 44 -0.75 7.14 9.53
N ASN A 45 -1.30 6.47 10.54
CA ASN A 45 -0.67 6.36 11.85
C ASN A 45 0.72 5.71 11.80
N LEU A 46 0.90 4.69 10.94
CA LEU A 46 2.20 4.06 10.73
C LEU A 46 3.20 5.04 10.10
N ILE A 47 2.81 5.74 9.04
CA ILE A 47 3.65 6.72 8.34
C ILE A 47 4.01 7.87 9.28
N ASP A 48 3.04 8.44 9.98
CA ASP A 48 3.24 9.52 10.95
C ASP A 48 4.19 9.08 12.06
N HIS A 49 4.06 7.84 12.54
CA HIS A 49 4.98 7.31 13.54
C HIS A 49 6.42 7.17 13.01
N LEU A 50 6.61 6.65 11.80
CA LEU A 50 7.92 6.52 11.18
C LEU A 50 8.58 7.89 10.98
N LEU A 51 7.83 8.85 10.43
CA LEU A 51 8.28 10.22 10.24
C LEU A 51 8.64 10.90 11.57
N SER A 52 7.85 10.67 12.64
CA SER A 52 8.16 11.19 13.99
C SER A 52 9.48 10.67 14.57
N LYS A 53 9.98 9.54 14.05
CA LYS A 53 11.25 8.92 14.44
C LYS A 53 12.39 9.21 13.44
N GLY A 54 12.15 10.04 12.42
CA GLY A 54 13.12 10.34 11.37
C GLY A 54 13.42 9.13 10.48
N ILE A 55 12.50 8.17 10.37
CA ILE A 55 12.64 6.99 9.52
C ILE A 55 11.88 7.25 8.21
N GLU A 56 12.55 7.08 7.07
CA GLU A 56 11.96 7.27 5.75
C GLU A 56 11.04 6.08 5.39
N PRO A 57 9.73 6.29 5.15
CA PRO A 57 8.84 5.21 4.73
C PRO A 57 9.08 4.86 3.25
N PHE A 58 9.41 3.60 2.96
CA PHE A 58 9.52 3.06 1.60
C PHE A 58 8.32 2.15 1.31
N VAL A 59 7.37 2.63 0.51
CA VAL A 59 6.08 1.95 0.32
C VAL A 59 6.09 1.08 -0.93
N THR A 60 5.74 -0.20 -0.77
CA THR A 60 5.42 -1.11 -1.87
C THR A 60 3.90 -1.17 -2.05
N LEU A 61 3.39 -0.79 -3.23
CA LEU A 61 1.95 -0.72 -3.49
C LEU A 61 1.28 -2.10 -3.64
N HIS A 62 2.04 -3.13 -3.99
CA HIS A 62 1.54 -4.48 -4.13
C HIS A 62 2.62 -5.49 -3.79
N HIS A 63 2.30 -6.47 -2.93
CA HIS A 63 3.23 -7.51 -2.50
C HIS A 63 2.57 -8.88 -2.60
N ASN A 64 2.07 -9.22 -3.79
CA ASN A 64 1.40 -10.50 -4.10
C ASN A 64 0.15 -10.74 -3.23
N ASP A 65 -0.55 -9.68 -2.85
CA ASP A 65 -1.68 -9.68 -1.92
C ASP A 65 -3.00 -9.33 -2.63
N LEU A 66 -3.29 -10.03 -3.73
CA LEU A 66 -4.55 -9.87 -4.46
C LEU A 66 -5.74 -10.18 -3.53
N PRO A 67 -6.75 -9.30 -3.42
CA PRO A 67 -7.96 -9.59 -2.69
C PRO A 67 -8.66 -10.85 -3.23
N GLN A 68 -9.00 -11.79 -2.34
CA GLN A 68 -9.65 -13.06 -2.70
C GLN A 68 -10.93 -12.86 -3.53
N VAL A 69 -11.64 -11.76 -3.30
CA VAL A 69 -12.85 -11.38 -4.04
C VAL A 69 -12.56 -11.22 -5.54
N LEU A 70 -11.39 -10.72 -5.91
CA LEU A 70 -10.98 -10.57 -7.31
C LEU A 70 -10.62 -11.91 -7.95
N GLU A 71 -9.98 -12.81 -7.19
CA GLU A 71 -9.74 -14.19 -7.62
C GLU A 71 -11.06 -14.89 -7.93
N GLN A 72 -12.02 -14.83 -7.01
CA GLN A 72 -13.32 -15.50 -7.15
C GLN A 72 -14.19 -14.91 -8.26
N ARG A 73 -14.22 -13.57 -8.39
CA ARG A 73 -15.09 -12.90 -9.38
C ARG A 73 -14.51 -12.93 -10.78
N TYR A 74 -13.19 -12.84 -10.90
CA TYR A 74 -12.56 -12.59 -12.19
C TYR A 74 -11.55 -13.66 -12.59
N GLY A 75 -11.08 -14.55 -11.70
CA GLY A 75 -10.09 -15.58 -12.04
C GLY A 75 -8.64 -15.10 -11.94
N GLY A 76 -8.39 -14.10 -11.11
CA GLY A 76 -7.03 -13.70 -10.74
C GLY A 76 -6.26 -12.95 -11.83
N TRP A 77 -4.94 -12.87 -11.63
CA TRP A 77 -4.02 -12.07 -12.45
C TRP A 77 -3.98 -12.43 -13.93
N LEU A 78 -4.14 -13.71 -14.25
CA LEU A 78 -4.07 -14.19 -15.63
C LEU A 78 -5.39 -13.96 -16.38
N SER A 79 -6.44 -13.54 -15.69
CA SER A 79 -7.73 -13.35 -16.30
C SER A 79 -7.82 -12.08 -17.14
N PRO A 80 -8.22 -12.19 -18.42
CA PRO A 80 -8.62 -11.04 -19.23
C PRO A 80 -9.73 -10.20 -18.60
N LEU A 81 -10.62 -10.83 -17.82
CA LEU A 81 -11.72 -10.14 -17.16
C LEU A 81 -11.21 -9.20 -16.08
N LEU A 82 -10.24 -9.64 -15.27
CA LEU A 82 -9.63 -8.79 -14.25
C LEU A 82 -8.91 -7.61 -14.92
N ARG A 83 -8.08 -7.88 -15.94
CA ARG A 83 -7.40 -6.85 -16.73
C ARG A 83 -8.38 -5.79 -17.24
N ASN A 84 -9.42 -6.22 -17.95
CA ASN A 84 -10.41 -5.30 -18.52
C ASN A 84 -11.18 -4.52 -17.45
N SER A 85 -11.45 -5.14 -16.29
CA SER A 85 -12.13 -4.48 -15.18
C SER A 85 -11.31 -3.36 -14.53
N MET A 86 -9.98 -3.52 -14.46
CA MET A 86 -9.06 -2.52 -13.92
C MET A 86 -8.89 -1.32 -14.87
N HIS A 87 -8.83 -1.57 -16.17
CA HIS A 87 -8.67 -0.50 -17.17
C HIS A 87 -9.92 0.38 -17.36
N ARG A 88 -11.12 -0.09 -16.97
CA ARG A 88 -12.40 0.56 -17.29
C ARG A 88 -12.74 1.83 -16.49
N LYS A 89 -11.83 2.39 -15.69
CA LYS A 89 -12.15 3.50 -14.77
C LYS A 89 -11.26 4.74 -14.84
N LEU A 90 -10.28 4.80 -15.73
CA LEU A 90 -9.65 6.08 -16.04
C LEU A 90 -10.36 6.64 -17.27
N PRO A 91 -11.12 7.75 -17.14
CA PRO A 91 -11.59 8.43 -18.34
C PRO A 91 -10.33 8.83 -19.15
N GLU A 92 -10.36 8.58 -20.46
CA GLU A 92 -9.18 8.73 -21.34
C GLU A 92 -8.64 10.17 -21.36
N ASP A 93 -9.38 11.14 -20.83
CA ASP A 93 -8.96 12.53 -20.66
C ASP A 93 -7.98 12.75 -19.50
N LYS A 94 -7.70 11.74 -18.66
CA LYS A 94 -6.78 11.84 -17.52
C LYS A 94 -5.62 10.83 -17.52
N ALA A 95 -5.39 10.13 -18.64
CA ALA A 95 -4.23 9.27 -18.81
C ALA A 95 -3.09 10.03 -19.55
N LEU A 96 -2.23 10.68 -18.76
CA LEU A 96 -0.91 11.28 -19.09
C LEU A 96 -0.86 12.54 -20.00
N CYS A 97 -0.77 13.71 -19.34
CA CYS A 97 0.37 14.65 -19.36
C CYS A 97 0.31 15.51 -18.09
#